data_AF-A0A972BW13-F1
#
_entry.id   AF-A0A972BW13-F1
#
_cell.length_a   1.000
_cell.length_b   1.000
_cell.length_c   1.000
_cell.angle_alpha   90.00
_cell.angle_beta   90.00
_cell.angle_gamma   90.00
#
_symmetry.space_group_name_H-M   'P 1'
#
loop_
_entity.id
_entity.type
_entity.pdbx_description
1 polymer ?
#
loop_
_entity_poly.entity_id
_entity_poly.type
_entity_poly.pdbx_seq_one_letter_code
_entity_poly.pdbx_strand_id
1 'polypeptide(L)'
;MLIIPLPTWLLDLFLTLNITFSLTVLLVTMYVHEPLEISVFPSLLLLATLFRLALNVSSTRLILLQGYAGQVILSFGEFVVGGDPVVGFIVFLILVIIQFVVITRGAERVAEVAARFTL
;
A
#
# COMPACT_ATOMS: atom_id res chain seq x y z
N MET A 1 10.14 -12.85 -4.13
CA MET A 1 9.43 -13.10 -5.41
C MET A 1 10.05 -12.35 -6.59
N LEU A 2 11.38 -12.18 -6.60
CA LEU A 2 12.09 -11.56 -7.73
C LEU A 2 12.41 -12.57 -8.85
N ILE A 3 12.35 -13.88 -8.54
CA ILE A 3 12.86 -14.98 -9.39
C ILE A 3 11.75 -15.94 -9.84
N ILE A 4 10.64 -16.06 -9.11
CA ILE A 4 9.55 -17.00 -9.44
C ILE A 4 8.35 -16.19 -9.92
N PRO A 5 7.87 -16.36 -11.16
CA PRO A 5 6.64 -15.74 -11.62
C PRO A 5 5.49 -16.25 -10.76
N LEU A 6 4.90 -15.34 -9.98
CA LEU A 6 3.67 -15.63 -9.27
C LEU A 6 2.55 -15.81 -10.29
N PRO A 7 1.75 -16.88 -10.21
CA PRO A 7 0.55 -16.99 -11.01
C PRO A 7 -0.45 -15.92 -10.55
N THR A 8 -1.21 -15.38 -11.50
CA THR A 8 -2.15 -14.26 -11.27
C THR A 8 -3.20 -14.55 -10.20
N TRP A 9 -3.67 -15.80 -10.09
CA TRP A 9 -4.62 -16.21 -9.04
C TRP A 9 -4.06 -16.08 -7.62
N LEU A 10 -2.76 -16.34 -7.45
CA LEU A 10 -2.10 -16.26 -6.15
C LEU A 10 -1.82 -14.81 -5.76
N LEU A 11 -1.57 -13.94 -6.75
CA LEU A 11 -1.49 -12.50 -6.55
C LEU A 11 -2.84 -11.93 -6.08
N ASP A 12 -3.94 -12.28 -6.74
CA ASP A 12 -5.29 -11.86 -6.35
C ASP A 12 -5.63 -12.29 -4.92
N LEU A 13 -5.27 -13.52 -4.53
CA LEU A 13 -5.44 -14.01 -3.16
C LEU A 13 -4.65 -13.15 -2.15
N PHE A 14 -3.37 -12.87 -2.42
CA PHE A 14 -2.54 -12.09 -1.51
C PHE A 14 -2.96 -10.62 -1.43
N LEU A 15 -3.41 -10.01 -2.54
CA LEU A 15 -3.99 -8.67 -2.53
C LEU A 15 -5.25 -8.61 -1.68
N THR A 16 -6.16 -9.56 -1.90
CA THR A 16 -7.42 -9.64 -1.14
C THR A 16 -7.14 -9.83 0.35
N LEU A 17 -6.21 -10.72 0.70
CA LEU A 17 -5.80 -10.93 2.09
C LEU A 17 -5.17 -9.66 2.69
N ASN A 18 -4.37 -8.92 1.93
CA ASN A 18 -3.79 -7.66 2.39
C ASN A 18 -4.84 -6.59 2.71
N ILE A 19 -5.85 -6.45 1.84
CA ILE A 19 -6.96 -5.51 2.04
C ILE A 19 -7.79 -5.94 3.24
N THR A 20 -8.18 -7.22 3.33
CA THR A 20 -8.94 -7.76 4.47
C THR A 20 -8.18 -7.57 5.79
N PHE A 21 -6.89 -7.89 5.82
CA PHE A 21 -6.06 -7.67 7.01
C PHE A 21 -5.99 -6.19 7.40
N SER A 22 -5.84 -5.29 6.43
CA SER A 22 -5.82 -3.85 6.68
C SER A 22 -7.16 -3.34 7.24
N LEU A 23 -8.29 -3.82 6.71
CA LEU A 23 -9.61 -3.52 7.26
C LEU A 23 -9.79 -4.09 8.66
N THR A 24 -9.35 -5.33 8.92
CA THR A 24 -9.41 -5.93 10.26
C THR A 24 -8.62 -5.09 11.25
N VAL A 25 -7.40 -4.68 10.91
CA VAL A 25 -6.58 -3.81 11.76
C VAL A 25 -7.26 -2.46 12.00
N LEU A 26 -7.86 -1.86 10.97
CA LEU A 26 -8.63 -0.61 11.08
C LEU A 26 -9.82 -0.76 12.04
N LEU A 27 -10.60 -1.84 11.91
CA LEU A 27 -11.72 -2.12 12.80
C LEU A 27 -11.23 -2.34 14.23
N VAL A 28 -10.20 -3.16 14.43
CA VAL A 28 -9.61 -3.40 15.75
C VAL A 28 -9.14 -2.09 16.38
N THR A 29 -8.43 -1.23 15.64
CA THR A 29 -7.98 0.07 16.15
C THR A 29 -9.12 1.03 16.48
N MET A 30 -10.27 0.94 15.80
CA MET A 30 -11.45 1.74 16.12
C MET A 30 -12.15 1.30 17.41
N TYR A 31 -11.96 0.04 17.82
CA TYR A 31 -12.56 -0.53 19.04
C TYR A 31 -11.59 -0.60 20.24
N VAL A 32 -10.28 -0.38 20.04
CA VAL A 32 -9.26 -0.45 21.10
C VAL A 32 -9.19 0.88 21.88
N HIS A 33 -9.25 0.80 23.22
CA HIS A 33 -9.16 1.96 24.12
C HIS A 33 -7.72 2.37 24.51
N GLU A 34 -6.73 1.48 24.41
CA GLU A 34 -5.33 1.76 24.79
C GLU A 34 -4.31 1.30 23.72
N PRO A 35 -3.41 2.18 23.22
CA PRO A 35 -2.40 1.84 22.21
C PRO A 35 -1.24 0.94 22.70
N LEU A 36 -1.12 0.70 24.02
CA LEU A 36 0.15 0.36 24.68
C LEU A 36 0.47 -1.15 24.78
N GLU A 37 -0.46 -2.05 24.48
CA GLU A 37 -0.21 -3.50 24.59
C GLU A 37 0.53 -4.11 23.39
N ILE A 38 0.68 -3.36 22.29
CA ILE A 38 1.26 -3.91 21.06
C ILE A 38 2.78 -3.68 21.02
N SER A 39 3.52 -4.40 21.87
CA SER A 39 4.99 -4.44 21.78
C SER A 39 5.48 -5.07 20.45
N VAL A 40 4.59 -5.77 19.73
CA VAL A 40 4.81 -6.37 18.40
C VAL A 40 4.61 -5.35 17.27
N PHE A 41 4.18 -4.11 17.55
CA PHE A 41 3.80 -3.14 16.52
C PHE A 41 4.93 -2.83 15.52
N PRO A 42 6.19 -2.58 15.96
CA PRO A 42 7.28 -2.27 15.04
C PRO A 42 7.63 -3.43 14.10
N SER A 43 7.68 -4.67 14.62
CA SER A 43 8.00 -5.86 13.83
C SER A 43 6.86 -6.25 12.88
N LEU A 44 5.60 -6.11 13.31
CA LEU A 44 4.43 -6.27 12.45
C LEU A 44 4.41 -5.24 11.31
N LEU A 45 4.69 -3.97 11.59
CA LEU A 45 4.80 -2.92 10.57
C LEU A 45 5.88 -3.24 9.54
N LEU A 46 7.06 -3.69 10.01
CA LEU A 46 8.17 -4.03 9.13
C LEU A 46 7.81 -5.21 8.21
N LEU A 47 7.21 -6.27 8.76
CA LEU A 47 6.77 -7.42 7.98
C LEU A 47 5.64 -7.06 6.99
N ALA A 48 4.66 -6.27 7.43
CA ALA A 48 3.57 -5.78 6.56
C ALA A 48 4.10 -4.90 5.42
N THR A 49 5.11 -4.08 5.70
CA THR A 49 5.76 -3.22 4.69
C THR A 49 6.51 -4.06 3.65
N LEU A 50 7.29 -5.05 4.09
CA LEU A 50 7.99 -5.96 3.20
C LEU A 50 7.02 -6.79 2.34
N PHE A 51 5.93 -7.25 2.94
CA PHE A 51 4.86 -7.95 2.21
C PHE A 51 4.21 -7.04 1.15
N ARG A 52 3.85 -5.79 1.51
CA ARG A 52 3.38 -4.79 0.53
C ARG A 52 4.38 -4.57 -0.58
N LEU A 53 5.66 -4.41 -0.27
CA LEU A 53 6.70 -4.21 -1.29
C LEU A 53 6.77 -5.40 -2.26
N ALA A 54 6.73 -6.63 -1.73
CA ALA A 54 6.76 -7.84 -2.55
C ALA A 54 5.56 -7.94 -3.52
N LEU A 55 4.37 -7.56 -3.06
CA LEU A 55 3.16 -7.53 -3.90
C LEU A 55 3.23 -6.44 -4.98
N ASN A 56 3.74 -5.25 -4.65
CA ASN A 56 3.89 -4.15 -5.60
C ASN A 56 4.91 -4.48 -6.71
N VAL A 57 6.03 -5.12 -6.35
CA VAL A 57 7.04 -5.57 -7.33
C VAL A 57 6.47 -6.66 -8.23
N SER A 58 5.75 -7.63 -7.65
CA SER A 58 5.18 -8.75 -8.42
C SER A 58 4.08 -8.31 -9.37
N SER A 59 3.18 -7.43 -8.92
CA SER A 59 2.11 -6.85 -9.74
C SER A 59 2.69 -6.01 -10.87
N THR A 60 3.58 -5.07 -10.59
CA THR A 60 4.24 -4.25 -11.62
C THR A 60 4.92 -5.10 -12.69
N ARG A 61 5.63 -6.16 -12.29
CA ARG A 61 6.26 -7.09 -13.24
C ARG A 61 5.23 -7.79 -14.13
N LEU A 62 4.12 -8.28 -13.57
CA LEU A 62 3.07 -8.95 -14.35
C LEU A 62 2.36 -7.97 -15.30
N ILE A 63 2.10 -6.74 -14.86
CA ILE A 63 1.56 -5.67 -15.71
C ILE A 63 2.50 -5.44 -16.90
N LEU A 64 3.80 -5.27 -16.65
CA LEU A 64 4.78 -4.94 -17.69
C LEU A 64 5.10 -6.10 -18.64
N LEU A 65 5.09 -7.35 -18.16
CA LEU A 65 5.45 -8.53 -18.97
C LEU A 65 4.25 -9.19 -19.67
N GLN A 66 3.11 -9.24 -19.01
CA GLN A 66 1.94 -10.00 -19.47
C GLN A 66 0.74 -9.12 -19.79
N GLY A 67 0.79 -7.82 -19.47
CA GLY A 67 -0.34 -6.90 -19.63
C GLY A 67 -1.51 -7.18 -18.69
N TYR A 68 -1.40 -8.19 -17.82
CA TYR A 68 -2.45 -8.64 -16.93
C TYR A 68 -1.86 -9.06 -15.59
N ALA A 69 -2.38 -8.49 -14.50
CA ALA A 69 -1.85 -8.71 -13.15
C ALA A 69 -2.87 -9.28 -12.16
N GLY A 70 -4.02 -9.76 -12.65
CA GLY A 70 -5.09 -10.33 -11.83
C GLY A 70 -6.42 -9.61 -11.99
N GLN A 71 -7.49 -10.26 -11.57
CA GLN A 71 -8.85 -9.74 -11.66
C GLN A 71 -9.07 -8.58 -10.67
N VAL A 72 -8.42 -8.63 -9.51
CA VAL A 72 -8.56 -7.58 -8.48
C VAL A 72 -8.00 -6.26 -9.00
N ILE A 73 -6.81 -6.29 -9.62
CA ILE A 73 -6.19 -5.08 -10.19
C ILE A 73 -7.00 -4.56 -11.38
N LEU A 74 -7.49 -5.44 -12.25
CA LEU A 74 -8.32 -5.03 -13.39
C LEU A 74 -9.61 -4.35 -12.93
N SER A 75 -10.32 -4.96 -11.98
CA SER A 75 -11.57 -4.42 -11.43
C SER A 75 -11.35 -3.09 -10.72
N PHE A 76 -10.24 -2.95 -9.97
CA PHE A 76 -9.86 -1.67 -9.36
C PHE A 76 -9.54 -0.61 -10.41
N GLY A 77 -8.83 -0.99 -11.49
CA GLY A 77 -8.53 -0.10 -12.60
C GLY A 77 -9.79 0.43 -13.27
N GLU A 78 -10.73 -0.46 -13.63
CA GLU A 78 -12.02 -0.05 -14.21
C GLU A 78 -12.84 0.83 -13.26
N PHE A 79 -12.83 0.51 -11.96
CA PHE A 79 -13.51 1.31 -10.95
C PHE A 79 -12.94 2.74 -10.82
N VAL A 80 -11.61 2.89 -10.84
CA VAL A 80 -10.94 4.19 -10.70
C VAL A 80 -11.05 5.03 -11.97
N VAL A 81 -10.94 4.39 -13.13
CA VAL A 81 -10.92 5.07 -14.44
C VAL A 81 -12.35 5.37 -14.91
N GLY A 82 -13.36 4.64 -14.42
CA GLY A 82 -14.77 4.87 -14.78
C GLY A 82 -15.08 4.72 -16.26
N GLY A 83 -14.21 4.03 -17.01
CA GLY A 83 -14.28 3.88 -18.47
C GLY A 83 -13.60 5.00 -19.28
N ASP A 84 -13.10 6.08 -18.65
CA ASP A 84 -12.39 7.16 -19.34
C ASP A 84 -10.90 7.23 -18.93
N PRO A 85 -9.96 6.87 -19.82
CA PRO A 85 -8.52 6.88 -19.50
C PRO A 85 -7.98 8.26 -19.10
N VAL A 86 -8.62 9.37 -19.53
CA VAL A 86 -8.27 10.74 -19.11
C VAL A 86 -8.59 10.94 -17.64
N VAL A 87 -9.75 10.49 -17.17
CA VAL A 87 -10.13 10.52 -15.75
C VAL A 87 -9.12 9.72 -14.93
N GLY A 88 -8.76 8.53 -15.40
CA GLY A 88 -7.70 7.70 -14.80
C GLY A 88 -6.37 8.44 -14.65
N PHE A 89 -5.93 9.14 -15.68
CA PHE A 89 -4.69 9.91 -15.66
C PHE A 89 -4.74 11.08 -14.67
N ILE A 90 -5.86 11.80 -14.59
CA ILE A 90 -6.05 12.90 -13.64
C ILE A 90 -6.03 12.37 -12.20
N VAL A 91 -6.73 11.27 -11.93
CA VAL A 91 -6.74 10.64 -10.58
C VAL A 91 -5.34 10.17 -10.20
N PHE A 92 -4.59 9.58 -11.14
CA PHE A 92 -3.20 9.18 -10.91
C PHE A 92 -2.32 10.38 -10.53
N LEU A 93 -2.43 11.51 -11.24
CA LEU A 93 -1.71 12.74 -10.90
C LEU A 93 -2.04 13.26 -9.50
N ILE A 94 -3.32 13.27 -9.14
CA ILE A 94 -3.77 13.68 -7.80
C ILE A 94 -3.13 12.78 -6.73
N LEU A 95 -3.18 11.46 -6.92
CA LEU A 95 -2.59 10.50 -5.98
C LEU A 95 -1.08 10.68 -5.84
N VAL A 96 -0.36 10.88 -6.95
CA VAL A 96 1.10 11.11 -6.94
C VAL A 96 1.43 12.39 -6.16
N ILE A 97 0.69 13.48 -6.40
CA ILE A 97 0.89 14.75 -5.70
C ILE A 97 0.63 14.57 -4.19
N ILE A 98 -0.49 13.95 -3.82
CA ILE A 98 -0.83 13.71 -2.40
C ILE A 98 0.25 12.87 -1.73
N GLN A 99 0.68 11.76 -2.35
CA GLN A 99 1.72 10.88 -1.82
C GLN A 99 3.02 11.66 -1.60
N PHE A 100 3.46 12.46 -2.57
CA PHE A 100 4.67 13.25 -2.45
C PHE A 100 4.56 14.28 -1.31
N VAL A 101 3.49 15.09 -1.30
CA VAL A 101 3.28 16.14 -0.31
C VAL A 101 3.19 15.56 1.11
N VAL A 102 2.44 14.48 1.31
CA VAL A 102 2.27 13.87 2.65
C VAL A 102 3.60 13.32 3.17
N ILE A 103 4.39 12.64 2.34
CA ILE A 103 5.70 12.12 2.74
C ILE A 103 6.65 13.25 3.12
N THR A 104 6.73 14.31 2.29
CA THR A 104 7.58 15.47 2.57
C THR A 104 7.19 16.16 3.88
N ARG A 105 5.89 16.44 4.07
CA ARG A 105 5.38 17.08 5.29
C ARG A 105 5.55 16.22 6.55
N GLY A 106 5.39 14.90 6.42
CA GLY A 106 5.63 13.97 7.51
C GLY A 106 7.11 13.94 7.94
N ALA A 107 8.02 13.90 6.96
CA ALA A 107 9.45 13.93 7.20
C ALA A 107 9.92 15.25 7.86
N GLU A 108 9.38 16.41 7.43
CA GLU A 108 9.65 17.72 8.03
C GLU A 108 9.35 17.73 9.54
N ARG A 109 8.19 17.23 9.95
CA ARG A 109 7.79 17.20 11.36
C ARG A 109 8.67 16.29 12.21
N VAL A 110 9.07 15.13 11.68
CA VAL A 110 9.99 14.21 12.39
C VAL A 110 11.37 14.83 12.53
N ALA A 111 11.86 15.54 11.49
CA ALA A 111 13.15 16.24 11.53
C ALA A 111 13.17 17.39 12.55
N GLU A 112 12.08 18.16 12.68
CA GLU A 112 11.95 19.22 13.69
C GLU A 112 12.05 18.65 15.11
N VAL A 113 11.35 17.55 15.37
CA VAL A 113 11.35 16.90 16.69
C VAL A 113 12.74 16.34 17.02
N ALA A 114 13.41 15.68 16.06
CA ALA A 114 14.77 15.16 16.27
C ALA A 114 15.80 16.27 16.59
N ALA A 115 15.72 17.42 15.92
CA ALA A 115 16.60 18.55 16.16
C ALA A 115 16.45 19.13 17.56
N ARG A 116 15.22 19.17 18.10
CA ARG A 116 14.93 19.66 19.46
C ARG A 116 15.40 18.70 20.58
N PHE A 117 15.67 17.43 20.29
CA PHE A 117 16.16 16.46 21.27
C PHE A 117 17.69 16.32 21.32
N THR A 118 18.41 16.96 20.39
CA THR A 118 19.88 16.92 20.33
C THR A 118 20.52 18.20 20.90
N LEU A 119 19.75 19.28 21.08
CA LEU A 119 20.13 20.53 21.75
C LEU A 119 19.71 20.50 23.23
#